data_AF-A0A176S4N8-F1
#
_entry.id   AF-A0A176S4N8-F1
#
_cell.length_a   1.000
_cell.length_b   1.000
_cell.length_c   1.000
_cell.angle_alpha   90.00
_cell.angle_beta   90.00
_cell.angle_gamma   90.00
#
_symmetry.space_group_name_H-M   'P 1'
#
loop_
_entity.id
_entity.type
_entity.pdbx_description
1 polymer ?
#
loop_
_entity_poly.entity_id
_entity_poly.type
_entity_poly.pdbx_seq_one_letter_code
_entity_poly.pdbx_strand_id
1 'polypeptide(L)'
;MKECQGGVCEGLPLSAGPCSSDEQASQANWAEFKNKIDEVTEISNDKDDYPEKLFDGLRQTLFDMASCPKRTKLLFVIGDHGDRQQQWPPEITKGLKGLADRVLVFFIQTPDNSSQARNPGLYQQVYRTYKKQAYEMLKKTLPPEIQGEAIDDYFLSLDQKQLTTQIVERVKRYSPSARINEFEQALAGGKSLQEIIDQYMAEGDMPVIYKKWFQEPSCPKLGQQCKTAIEHGVVEFYIPIDASKVQEEIWMTATQLADWLALLKPFENLKALPVQKQRAVFAYLLRRQIQDIIGHYPPTNVVLSEWLAKQRKQVLPMRQDSPLLQYSFDDIRRKIEGCEVSLLINWVTEIRKVLQKVSNDPTQKVAFTLLILQIDGIESSLGLSFI
;
A
#
# COMPACT_ATOMS: atom_id res chain seq x y z
N MET A 1 -24.15 -3.12 -3.42
CA MET A 1 -23.31 -1.93 -3.66
C MET A 1 -24.21 -0.72 -3.44
N LYS A 2 -23.79 0.26 -2.62
CA LYS A 2 -24.59 1.49 -2.40
C LYS A 2 -24.76 2.20 -3.74
N GLU A 3 -26.01 2.46 -4.16
CA GLU A 3 -26.25 3.27 -5.36
C GLU A 3 -25.95 4.75 -5.05
N CYS A 4 -24.77 5.20 -5.44
CA CYS A 4 -24.36 6.60 -5.34
C CYS A 4 -24.73 7.32 -6.65
N GLN A 5 -25.39 8.48 -6.57
CA GLN A 5 -25.78 9.25 -7.76
C GLN A 5 -24.55 9.92 -8.37
N GLY A 6 -24.14 9.46 -9.55
CA GLY A 6 -22.92 9.98 -10.21
C GLY A 6 -21.65 9.76 -9.40
N GLY A 7 -21.62 8.74 -8.51
CA GLY A 7 -20.49 8.49 -7.60
C GLY A 7 -20.51 9.32 -6.30
N VAL A 8 -21.50 10.20 -6.11
CA VAL A 8 -21.71 10.94 -4.86
C VAL A 8 -22.75 10.20 -4.01
N CYS A 9 -22.36 9.81 -2.81
CA CYS A 9 -23.17 8.95 -1.94
C CYS A 9 -23.98 9.74 -0.89
N GLU A 10 -23.61 11.00 -0.66
CA GLU A 10 -24.22 11.91 0.31
C GLU A 10 -24.28 13.33 -0.29
N GLY A 11 -25.46 13.98 -0.26
CA GLY A 11 -25.68 15.34 -0.76
C GLY A 11 -25.50 16.42 0.31
N LEU A 12 -25.75 16.09 1.57
CA LEU A 12 -25.45 16.91 2.74
C LEU A 12 -24.41 16.22 3.63
N PRO A 13 -23.60 16.99 4.40
CA PRO A 13 -22.69 16.41 5.39
C PRO A 13 -23.43 15.43 6.32
N LEU A 14 -22.81 14.28 6.59
CA LEU A 14 -23.32 13.35 7.59
C LEU A 14 -23.30 14.02 8.96
N SER A 15 -24.34 13.79 9.76
CA SER A 15 -24.35 14.17 11.17
C SER A 15 -23.21 13.48 11.92
N ALA A 16 -22.80 14.01 13.08
CA ALA A 16 -21.64 13.57 13.85
C ALA A 16 -21.69 12.11 14.40
N GLY A 17 -22.64 11.30 13.93
CA GLY A 17 -22.78 9.88 14.24
C GLY A 17 -21.85 8.99 13.41
N PRO A 18 -22.21 7.72 13.17
CA PRO A 18 -21.37 6.82 12.41
C PRO A 18 -21.17 7.35 10.98
N CYS A 19 -19.92 7.40 10.53
CA CYS A 19 -19.54 7.83 9.17
C CYS A 19 -19.90 6.80 8.09
N SER A 20 -21.10 6.25 8.22
CA SER A 20 -21.71 5.24 7.37
C SER A 20 -23.22 5.51 7.38
N SER A 21 -23.78 5.85 6.22
CA SER A 21 -25.21 5.78 5.99
C SER A 21 -25.61 4.37 5.54
N ASP A 22 -26.85 3.94 5.80
CA ASP A 22 -27.47 2.91 4.98
C ASP A 22 -28.07 3.53 3.71
N GLU A 23 -28.66 2.70 2.85
CA GLU A 23 -29.23 3.16 1.57
C GLU A 23 -30.39 4.15 1.78
N GLN A 24 -31.26 3.88 2.75
CA GLN A 24 -32.41 4.72 3.06
C GLN A 24 -31.97 6.10 3.57
N ALA A 25 -30.98 6.14 4.46
CA ALA A 25 -30.40 7.39 4.98
C ALA A 25 -29.70 8.19 3.87
N SER A 26 -28.99 7.52 2.95
CA SER A 26 -28.37 8.19 1.79
C SER A 26 -29.40 8.79 0.84
N GLN A 27 -30.49 8.08 0.54
CA GLN A 27 -31.57 8.60 -0.30
C GLN A 27 -32.29 9.78 0.35
N ALA A 28 -32.58 9.69 1.65
CA ALA A 28 -33.21 10.78 2.40
C ALA A 28 -32.31 12.04 2.45
N ASN A 29 -31.01 11.85 2.70
CA ASN A 29 -30.02 12.93 2.70
C ASN A 29 -29.92 13.62 1.32
N TRP A 30 -29.97 12.85 0.24
CA TRP A 30 -29.96 13.39 -1.12
C TRP A 30 -31.25 14.14 -1.48
N ALA A 31 -32.41 13.62 -1.06
CA ALA A 31 -33.68 14.31 -1.24
C ALA A 31 -33.71 15.64 -0.48
N GLU A 32 -33.19 15.67 0.75
CA GLU A 32 -33.06 16.89 1.53
C GLU A 32 -32.12 17.90 0.88
N PHE A 33 -30.97 17.45 0.34
CA PHE A 33 -30.07 18.30 -0.43
C PHE A 33 -30.79 18.96 -1.61
N LYS A 34 -31.52 18.17 -2.42
CA LYS A 34 -32.28 18.69 -3.56
C LYS A 34 -33.31 19.73 -3.14
N ASN A 35 -34.09 19.44 -2.11
CA ASN A 35 -35.07 20.40 -1.62
C ASN A 35 -34.41 21.72 -1.18
N LYS A 36 -33.28 21.65 -0.47
CA LYS A 36 -32.55 22.85 -0.01
C LYS A 36 -31.92 23.64 -1.15
N ILE A 37 -31.36 22.97 -2.17
CA ILE A 37 -30.75 23.67 -3.31
C ILE A 37 -31.81 24.28 -4.22
N ASP A 38 -32.97 23.63 -4.35
CA ASP A 38 -34.11 24.14 -5.15
C ASP A 38 -34.72 25.41 -4.52
N GLU A 39 -34.58 25.60 -3.20
CA GLU A 39 -34.99 26.82 -2.49
C GLU A 39 -33.99 27.98 -2.65
N VAL A 40 -32.78 27.73 -3.13
CA VAL A 40 -31.77 28.79 -3.32
C VAL A 40 -32.20 29.69 -4.47
N THR A 41 -32.46 30.94 -4.14
CA THR A 41 -32.85 31.98 -5.09
C THR A 41 -31.86 33.14 -5.04
N GLU A 42 -31.73 33.84 -6.15
CA GLU A 42 -30.93 35.07 -6.21
C GLU A 42 -31.56 36.12 -5.27
N ILE A 43 -30.76 36.62 -4.33
CA ILE A 43 -31.16 37.72 -3.46
C ILE A 43 -30.49 38.98 -4.00
N SER A 44 -31.22 39.78 -4.78
CA SER A 44 -30.77 41.11 -5.19
C SER A 44 -31.30 42.15 -4.21
N ASN A 45 -30.42 42.87 -3.49
CA ASN A 45 -30.83 44.11 -2.82
C ASN A 45 -30.49 45.29 -3.73
N ASP A 46 -31.40 46.25 -3.86
CA ASP A 46 -31.16 47.44 -4.68
C ASP A 46 -30.05 48.34 -4.14
N LYS A 47 -29.52 48.04 -2.95
CA LYS A 47 -28.37 48.69 -2.32
C LYS A 47 -27.08 47.85 -2.42
N ASP A 48 -27.05 46.84 -3.30
CA ASP A 48 -25.87 46.01 -3.65
C ASP A 48 -24.71 46.80 -4.23
N ASP A 49 -23.91 47.38 -3.35
CA ASP A 49 -22.68 48.11 -3.64
C ASP A 49 -21.40 47.23 -3.56
N TYR A 50 -21.48 45.92 -3.83
CA TYR A 50 -20.99 44.95 -2.85
C TYR A 50 -19.64 44.23 -2.99
N PRO A 51 -19.00 44.06 -1.82
CA PRO A 51 -18.25 42.86 -1.46
C PRO A 51 -19.12 41.88 -0.67
N GLU A 52 -18.96 40.60 -0.98
CA GLU A 52 -19.70 39.46 -0.41
C GLU A 52 -19.29 39.16 1.03
N LYS A 53 -20.01 38.24 1.67
CA LYS A 53 -19.63 37.67 2.98
C LYS A 53 -18.90 36.33 2.83
N LEU A 54 -17.94 36.27 1.91
CA LEU A 54 -17.16 35.08 1.61
C LEU A 54 -16.57 34.44 2.88
N PHE A 55 -16.01 35.24 3.78
CA PHE A 55 -15.36 34.72 4.99
C PHE A 55 -16.35 34.17 6.00
N ASP A 56 -17.55 34.76 6.12
CA ASP A 56 -18.60 34.21 6.99
C ASP A 56 -19.13 32.88 6.45
N GLY A 57 -19.33 32.78 5.13
CA GLY A 57 -19.71 31.53 4.47
C GLY A 57 -18.67 30.43 4.69
N LEU A 58 -17.38 30.77 4.58
CA LEU A 58 -16.29 29.84 4.86
C LEU A 58 -16.27 29.41 6.33
N ARG A 59 -16.47 30.32 7.29
CA ARG A 59 -16.53 29.98 8.71
C ARG A 59 -17.66 28.99 9.00
N GLN A 60 -18.85 29.23 8.46
CA GLN A 60 -19.98 28.31 8.61
C GLN A 60 -19.66 26.93 8.00
N THR A 61 -19.06 26.94 6.81
CA THR A 61 -18.63 25.71 6.12
C THR A 61 -17.68 24.87 6.95
N LEU A 62 -16.80 25.49 7.77
CA LEU A 62 -15.93 24.73 8.67
C LEU A 62 -16.74 23.90 9.67
N PHE A 63 -17.80 24.46 10.25
CA PHE A 63 -18.66 23.74 11.17
C PHE A 63 -19.42 22.62 10.45
N ASP A 64 -19.95 22.90 9.26
CA ASP A 64 -20.75 21.95 8.49
C ASP A 64 -19.93 20.75 8.01
N MET A 65 -18.65 20.96 7.70
CA MET A 65 -17.75 19.92 7.20
C MET A 65 -17.05 19.10 8.30
N ALA A 66 -17.21 19.46 9.58
CA ALA A 66 -16.44 18.91 10.70
C ALA A 66 -16.70 17.40 10.98
N SER A 67 -17.90 16.91 10.68
CA SER A 67 -18.23 15.49 10.86
C SER A 67 -17.35 14.59 10.00
N CYS A 68 -17.01 13.39 10.45
CA CYS A 68 -16.18 12.45 9.68
C CYS A 68 -14.78 12.97 9.30
N PRO A 69 -13.91 13.26 10.30
CA PRO A 69 -12.60 13.87 10.10
C PRO A 69 -11.61 13.02 9.28
N LYS A 70 -11.85 11.70 9.20
CA LYS A 70 -11.01 10.75 8.43
C LYS A 70 -11.35 10.70 6.93
N ARG A 71 -12.46 11.31 6.50
CA ARG A 71 -12.85 11.33 5.08
C ARG A 71 -12.17 12.51 4.39
N THR A 72 -11.76 12.31 3.14
CA THR A 72 -11.34 13.41 2.27
C THR A 72 -12.48 14.41 2.11
N LYS A 73 -12.15 15.69 2.24
CA LYS A 73 -13.07 16.81 2.14
C LYS A 73 -12.80 17.57 0.85
N LEU A 74 -13.86 17.82 0.08
CA LEU A 74 -13.82 18.68 -1.09
C LEU A 74 -14.62 19.94 -0.78
N LEU A 75 -14.02 21.11 -0.96
CA LEU A 75 -14.67 22.40 -0.82
C LEU A 75 -14.63 23.11 -2.16
N PHE A 76 -15.81 23.44 -2.68
CA PHE A 76 -15.98 24.28 -3.86
C PHE A 76 -16.50 25.63 -3.42
N VAL A 77 -15.74 26.69 -3.69
CA VAL A 77 -16.14 28.07 -3.45
C VAL A 77 -16.44 28.69 -4.80
N ILE A 78 -17.69 29.09 -5.02
CA ILE A 78 -18.15 29.63 -6.32
C ILE A 78 -18.61 31.06 -6.10
N GLY A 79 -18.12 32.00 -6.92
CA GLY A 79 -18.56 33.39 -6.86
C GLY A 79 -17.75 34.32 -7.77
N ASP A 80 -18.21 35.55 -7.90
CA ASP A 80 -17.51 36.65 -8.58
C ASP A 80 -16.79 37.57 -7.59
N HIS A 81 -17.35 37.78 -6.40
CA HIS A 81 -16.96 38.86 -5.49
C HIS A 81 -16.24 38.38 -4.22
N GLY A 82 -15.19 39.09 -3.85
CA GLY A 82 -14.44 38.86 -2.61
C GLY A 82 -15.12 39.46 -1.38
N ASP A 83 -14.59 39.12 -0.21
CA ASP A 83 -15.03 39.69 1.07
C ASP A 83 -14.65 41.18 1.20
N ARG A 84 -15.42 41.95 1.98
CA ARG A 84 -15.08 43.33 2.38
C ARG A 84 -13.72 43.40 3.06
N GLN A 85 -13.42 42.40 3.88
CA GLN A 85 -12.16 42.29 4.56
C GLN A 85 -11.04 41.97 3.56
N GLN A 86 -10.09 42.89 3.38
CA GLN A 86 -9.01 42.76 2.40
C GLN A 86 -8.03 41.61 2.69
N GLN A 87 -7.82 41.30 3.98
CA GLN A 87 -6.84 40.31 4.40
C GLN A 87 -7.50 38.98 4.72
N TRP A 88 -6.90 37.89 4.23
CA TRP A 88 -7.33 36.54 4.56
C TRP A 88 -7.29 36.25 6.08
N PRO A 89 -8.41 35.86 6.72
CA PRO A 89 -8.45 35.57 8.14
C PRO A 89 -7.66 34.29 8.50
N PRO A 90 -6.65 34.37 9.41
CA PRO A 90 -5.82 33.21 9.77
C PRO A 90 -6.60 32.04 10.36
N GLU A 91 -7.72 32.30 11.05
CA GLU A 91 -8.57 31.29 11.68
C GLU A 91 -9.20 30.36 10.65
N ILE A 92 -9.49 30.84 9.44
CA ILE A 92 -10.04 30.00 8.36
C ILE A 92 -8.98 29.01 7.90
N THR A 93 -7.74 29.47 7.69
CA THR A 93 -6.64 28.57 7.34
C THR A 93 -6.40 27.52 8.41
N LYS A 94 -6.41 27.93 9.69
CA LYS A 94 -6.23 27.03 10.82
C LYS A 94 -7.37 26.01 10.89
N GLY A 95 -8.61 26.45 10.70
CA GLY A 95 -9.79 25.59 10.65
C GLY A 95 -9.70 24.55 9.55
N LEU A 96 -9.42 24.96 8.31
CA LEU A 96 -9.29 24.04 7.17
C LEU A 96 -8.18 23.01 7.37
N LYS A 97 -7.05 23.41 7.93
CA LYS A 97 -5.97 22.47 8.28
C LYS A 97 -6.33 21.53 9.43
N GLY A 98 -7.30 21.90 10.27
CA GLY A 98 -7.75 21.11 11.43
C GLY A 98 -8.99 20.26 11.19
N LEU A 99 -9.74 20.45 10.10
CA LEU A 99 -11.00 19.73 9.83
C LEU A 99 -10.81 18.27 9.48
N ALA A 100 -9.79 18.00 8.66
CA ALA A 100 -9.51 16.67 8.17
C ALA A 100 -8.05 16.61 7.74
N ASP A 101 -7.50 15.40 7.76
CA ASP A 101 -6.15 15.13 7.26
C ASP A 101 -6.04 15.46 5.75
N ARG A 102 -7.18 15.55 5.05
CA ARG A 102 -7.28 15.73 3.59
C ARG A 102 -8.40 16.70 3.22
N VAL A 103 -8.07 17.96 2.99
CA VAL A 103 -9.00 18.96 2.44
C VAL A 103 -8.46 19.48 1.12
N LEU A 104 -9.26 19.38 0.05
CA LEU A 104 -9.02 19.99 -1.24
C LEU A 104 -9.98 21.16 -1.42
N VAL A 105 -9.44 22.31 -1.78
CA VAL A 105 -10.24 23.51 -2.00
C VAL A 105 -10.09 23.97 -3.43
N PHE A 106 -11.22 24.21 -4.08
CA PHE A 106 -11.33 24.77 -5.41
C PHE A 106 -12.07 26.09 -5.31
N PHE A 107 -11.49 27.13 -5.89
CA PHE A 107 -12.20 28.37 -6.17
C PHE A 107 -12.64 28.35 -7.62
N ILE A 108 -13.88 28.75 -7.87
CA ILE A 108 -14.48 28.79 -9.19
C ILE A 108 -15.04 30.19 -9.37
N GLN A 109 -14.38 30.99 -10.18
CA GLN A 109 -14.83 32.34 -10.47
C GLN A 109 -15.93 32.34 -11.52
N THR A 110 -17.02 33.06 -11.28
CA THR A 110 -18.07 33.28 -12.28
C THR A 110 -17.58 34.26 -13.35
N PRO A 111 -18.18 34.32 -14.56
CA PRO A 111 -17.73 35.24 -15.61
C PRO A 111 -17.84 36.71 -15.19
N ASP A 112 -16.91 37.55 -15.67
CA ASP A 112 -16.89 38.99 -15.39
C ASP A 112 -18.07 39.69 -16.09
N ASN A 113 -19.05 40.12 -15.29
CA ASN A 113 -20.22 40.86 -15.75
C ASN A 113 -20.11 42.38 -15.51
N SER A 114 -18.90 42.92 -15.33
CA SER A 114 -18.67 44.35 -15.04
C SER A 114 -19.30 45.30 -16.05
N SER A 115 -19.39 44.92 -17.32
CA SER A 115 -20.03 45.72 -18.37
C SER A 115 -21.53 45.95 -18.17
N GLN A 116 -22.19 45.07 -17.40
CA GLN A 116 -23.62 45.11 -17.08
C GLN A 116 -23.89 45.66 -15.67
N ALA A 117 -22.84 45.89 -14.88
CA ALA A 117 -22.94 46.35 -13.50
C ALA A 117 -23.27 47.86 -13.42
N ARG A 118 -23.98 48.26 -12.36
CA ARG A 118 -24.30 49.68 -12.08
C ARG A 118 -23.04 50.54 -11.90
N ASN A 119 -21.98 49.96 -11.33
CA ASN A 119 -20.66 50.59 -11.18
C ASN A 119 -19.56 49.64 -11.68
N PRO A 120 -19.20 49.68 -12.97
CA PRO A 120 -18.24 48.76 -13.57
C PRO A 120 -16.85 48.78 -12.90
N GLY A 121 -16.37 49.97 -12.52
CA GLY A 121 -15.07 50.13 -11.88
C GLY A 121 -15.00 49.49 -10.50
N LEU A 122 -16.05 49.71 -9.69
CA LEU A 122 -16.17 49.07 -8.38
C LEU A 122 -16.29 47.56 -8.54
N TYR A 123 -17.16 47.07 -9.42
CA TYR A 123 -17.34 45.64 -9.72
C TYR A 123 -16.01 44.96 -10.07
N GLN A 124 -15.22 45.54 -10.99
CA GLN A 124 -13.92 44.96 -11.35
C GLN A 124 -12.94 44.91 -10.18
N GLN A 125 -13.00 45.87 -9.25
CA GLN A 125 -12.15 45.87 -8.07
C GLN A 125 -12.48 44.70 -7.14
N VAL A 126 -13.76 44.49 -6.83
CA VAL A 126 -14.22 43.40 -5.97
C VAL A 126 -14.11 42.03 -6.64
N TYR A 127 -14.25 41.97 -7.96
CA TYR A 127 -13.98 40.79 -8.79
C TYR A 127 -12.51 40.37 -8.71
N ARG A 128 -11.58 41.32 -8.80
CA ARG A 128 -10.15 41.06 -8.58
C ARG A 128 -9.83 40.70 -7.12
N THR A 129 -10.60 41.24 -6.16
CA THR A 129 -10.44 40.95 -4.74
C THR A 129 -10.75 39.48 -4.45
N TYR A 130 -11.78 38.91 -5.06
CA TYR A 130 -12.07 37.47 -5.00
C TYR A 130 -10.86 36.64 -5.41
N LYS A 131 -10.32 36.92 -6.61
CA LYS A 131 -9.11 36.25 -7.11
C LYS A 131 -7.95 36.38 -6.13
N LYS A 132 -7.67 37.58 -5.62
CA LYS A 132 -6.58 37.79 -4.67
C LYS A 132 -6.76 36.95 -3.40
N GLN A 133 -7.94 36.97 -2.79
CA GLN A 133 -8.25 36.21 -1.56
C GLN A 133 -8.17 34.71 -1.80
N ALA A 134 -8.68 34.22 -2.93
CA ALA A 134 -8.59 32.83 -3.34
C ALA A 134 -7.13 32.35 -3.44
N TYR A 135 -6.27 33.12 -4.13
CA TYR A 135 -4.84 32.76 -4.24
C TYR A 135 -4.12 32.84 -2.89
N GLU A 136 -4.45 33.82 -2.03
CA GLU A 136 -3.90 33.89 -0.67
C GLU A 136 -4.25 32.65 0.14
N MET A 137 -5.49 32.16 0.02
CA MET A 137 -5.92 30.93 0.66
C MET A 137 -5.19 29.72 0.10
N LEU A 138 -5.25 29.51 -1.21
CA LEU A 138 -4.68 28.34 -1.88
C LEU A 138 -3.19 28.20 -1.55
N LYS A 139 -2.44 29.31 -1.54
CA LYS A 139 -1.02 29.34 -1.10
C LYS A 139 -0.81 28.88 0.35
N LYS A 140 -1.79 29.14 1.23
CA LYS A 140 -1.71 28.82 2.66
C LYS A 140 -2.20 27.40 2.97
N THR A 141 -3.10 26.85 2.17
CA THR A 141 -3.69 25.52 2.38
C THR A 141 -3.00 24.42 1.58
N LEU A 142 -2.53 24.70 0.37
CA LEU A 142 -1.75 23.77 -0.42
C LEU A 142 -0.31 23.64 0.13
N PRO A 143 0.32 22.45 0.04
CA PRO A 143 1.70 22.25 0.46
C PRO A 143 2.70 23.15 -0.29
N PRO A 144 3.80 23.58 0.36
CA PRO A 144 4.86 24.38 -0.26
C PRO A 144 5.49 23.74 -1.49
N GLU A 145 5.50 22.42 -1.58
CA GLU A 145 6.05 21.65 -2.71
C GLU A 145 5.18 21.75 -3.98
N ILE A 146 3.95 22.28 -3.85
CA ILE A 146 3.07 22.67 -4.96
C ILE A 146 3.33 24.14 -5.36
N GLN A 147 4.28 24.85 -4.74
CA GLN A 147 4.70 26.19 -5.19
C GLN A 147 5.55 26.06 -6.47
N GLY A 148 4.88 25.68 -7.57
CA GLY A 148 5.50 25.41 -8.87
C GLY A 148 4.54 24.68 -9.84
N GLU A 149 3.67 23.80 -9.32
CA GLU A 149 2.49 23.30 -10.05
C GLU A 149 1.32 24.26 -9.82
N ALA A 150 0.72 24.73 -10.91
CA ALA A 150 0.01 26.00 -10.94
C ALA A 150 -1.14 26.07 -9.92
N ILE A 151 -1.08 27.02 -8.99
CA ILE A 151 -2.22 27.43 -8.15
C ILE A 151 -3.50 27.64 -9.00
N ASP A 152 -3.30 27.99 -10.27
CA ASP A 152 -4.31 28.11 -11.33
C ASP A 152 -5.12 26.83 -11.56
N ASP A 153 -4.60 25.66 -11.21
CA ASP A 153 -5.32 24.39 -11.28
C ASP A 153 -6.41 24.23 -10.20
N TYR A 154 -6.38 25.07 -9.17
CA TYR A 154 -7.36 25.12 -8.10
C TYR A 154 -8.13 26.45 -8.09
N PHE A 155 -7.78 27.38 -8.98
CA PHE A 155 -8.51 28.60 -9.25
C PHE A 155 -9.07 28.53 -10.68
N LEU A 156 -10.29 28.02 -10.78
CA LEU A 156 -10.98 27.71 -12.02
C LEU A 156 -11.97 28.82 -12.38
N SER A 157 -12.52 28.74 -13.59
CA SER A 157 -13.53 29.69 -14.07
C SER A 157 -14.73 28.96 -14.65
N LEU A 158 -15.95 29.45 -14.37
CA LEU A 158 -17.20 28.86 -14.86
C LEU A 158 -17.35 28.93 -16.39
N ASP A 159 -16.64 29.83 -17.07
CA ASP A 159 -16.64 29.94 -18.52
C ASP A 159 -15.86 28.80 -19.23
N GLN A 160 -15.12 27.99 -18.48
CA GLN A 160 -14.34 26.88 -19.02
C GLN A 160 -15.27 25.74 -19.45
N LYS A 161 -15.30 25.45 -20.76
CA LYS A 161 -16.13 24.38 -21.36
C LYS A 161 -15.89 22.97 -20.77
N GLN A 162 -14.76 22.74 -20.10
CA GLN A 162 -14.37 21.45 -19.53
C GLN A 162 -14.20 21.49 -18.00
N LEU A 163 -14.78 22.47 -17.31
CA LEU A 163 -14.62 22.65 -15.86
C LEU A 163 -14.89 21.37 -15.07
N THR A 164 -16.03 20.74 -15.32
CA THR A 164 -16.45 19.51 -14.63
C THR A 164 -15.48 18.37 -14.89
N THR A 165 -15.03 18.18 -16.14
CA THR A 165 -14.01 17.18 -16.49
C THR A 165 -12.69 17.46 -15.77
N GLN A 166 -12.24 18.71 -15.73
CA GLN A 166 -11.01 19.09 -15.05
C GLN A 166 -11.08 18.82 -13.54
N ILE A 167 -12.19 19.17 -12.89
CA ILE A 167 -12.43 18.88 -11.47
C ILE A 167 -12.43 17.37 -11.24
N VAL A 168 -13.17 16.60 -12.03
CA VAL A 168 -13.26 15.15 -11.88
C VAL A 168 -11.91 14.48 -12.08
N GLU A 169 -11.15 14.83 -13.12
CA GLU A 169 -9.81 14.28 -13.34
C GLU A 169 -8.82 14.70 -12.24
N ARG A 170 -9.00 15.89 -11.64
CA ARG A 170 -8.25 16.27 -10.43
C ARG A 170 -8.64 15.35 -9.27
N VAL A 171 -9.92 15.27 -8.94
CA VAL A 171 -10.44 14.44 -7.82
C VAL A 171 -10.03 12.97 -7.98
N LYS A 172 -10.09 12.42 -9.21
CA LYS A 172 -9.66 11.04 -9.52
C LYS A 172 -8.19 10.80 -9.21
N ARG A 173 -7.30 11.75 -9.50
CA ARG A 173 -5.90 11.67 -9.09
C ARG A 173 -5.74 11.52 -7.57
N TYR A 174 -6.71 12.01 -6.80
CA TYR A 174 -6.78 11.89 -5.34
C TYR A 174 -7.61 10.70 -4.81
N SER A 175 -8.03 9.78 -5.69
CA SER A 175 -8.94 8.68 -5.36
C SER A 175 -8.50 7.24 -5.72
N PRO A 176 -7.27 6.90 -6.15
CA PRO A 176 -7.00 5.52 -6.55
C PRO A 176 -6.89 4.59 -5.33
N SER A 177 -7.90 3.73 -5.17
CA SER A 177 -7.93 2.59 -4.25
C SER A 177 -6.97 1.47 -4.65
N ALA A 178 -6.74 1.28 -5.96
CA ALA A 178 -5.82 0.25 -6.47
C ALA A 178 -4.38 0.45 -5.96
N ARG A 179 -3.95 1.71 -5.84
CA ARG A 179 -2.60 2.06 -5.36
C ARG A 179 -2.42 1.89 -3.85
N ILE A 180 -3.51 1.85 -3.08
CA ILE A 180 -3.42 1.57 -1.63
C ILE A 180 -2.93 0.14 -1.41
N ASN A 181 -3.40 -0.82 -2.20
CA ASN A 181 -2.94 -2.20 -2.12
C ASN A 181 -1.45 -2.32 -2.48
N GLU A 182 -0.99 -1.59 -3.50
CA GLU A 182 0.44 -1.56 -3.88
C GLU A 182 1.30 -0.87 -2.81
N PHE A 183 0.79 0.20 -2.18
CA PHE A 183 1.43 0.86 -1.04
C PHE A 183 1.52 -0.07 0.16
N GLU A 184 0.43 -0.77 0.49
CA GLU A 184 0.38 -1.74 1.59
C GLU A 184 1.32 -2.91 1.32
N GLN A 185 1.36 -3.43 0.08
CA GLN A 185 2.30 -4.48 -0.32
C GLN A 185 3.74 -4.02 -0.29
N ALA A 186 4.05 -2.80 -0.76
CA ALA A 186 5.40 -2.26 -0.74
C ALA A 186 5.90 -1.97 0.68
N LEU A 187 5.03 -1.43 1.55
CA LEU A 187 5.31 -1.26 2.98
C LEU A 187 5.44 -2.63 3.68
N ALA A 188 4.56 -3.59 3.38
CA ALA A 188 4.68 -4.94 3.90
C ALA A 188 5.98 -5.62 3.43
N GLY A 189 6.42 -5.32 2.21
CA GLY A 189 7.68 -5.76 1.61
C GLY A 189 8.91 -5.00 2.11
N GLY A 190 8.78 -4.12 3.09
CA GLY A 190 9.92 -3.48 3.75
C GLY A 190 10.44 -2.21 3.12
N LYS A 191 9.90 -1.76 1.98
CA LYS A 191 10.24 -0.43 1.45
C LYS A 191 9.88 0.65 2.45
N SER A 192 10.65 1.75 2.46
CA SER A 192 10.26 2.91 3.24
C SER A 192 9.06 3.61 2.61
N LEU A 193 8.22 4.23 3.44
CA LEU A 193 7.13 5.07 2.93
C LEU A 193 7.66 6.19 2.02
N GLN A 194 8.83 6.74 2.35
CA GLN A 194 9.46 7.79 1.55
C GLN A 194 9.88 7.31 0.16
N GLU A 195 10.53 6.15 0.04
CA GLU A 195 10.89 5.57 -1.27
C GLU A 195 9.67 5.28 -2.12
N ILE A 196 8.60 4.76 -1.52
CA ILE A 196 7.35 4.49 -2.25
C ILE A 196 6.78 5.81 -2.79
N ILE A 197 6.63 6.82 -1.94
CA ILE A 197 6.11 8.13 -2.37
C ILE A 197 6.99 8.77 -3.45
N ASP A 198 8.30 8.77 -3.27
CA ASP A 198 9.24 9.39 -4.22
C ASP A 198 9.23 8.65 -5.58
N GLN A 199 9.07 7.32 -5.59
CA GLN A 199 8.89 6.53 -6.81
C GLN A 199 7.62 6.94 -7.58
N TYR A 200 6.45 6.96 -6.91
CA TYR A 200 5.20 7.32 -7.57
C TYR A 200 5.14 8.80 -7.99
N MET A 201 5.85 9.69 -7.30
CA MET A 201 6.00 11.08 -7.74
C MET A 201 6.84 11.17 -9.04
N ALA A 202 7.92 10.38 -9.15
CA ALA A 202 8.77 10.36 -10.34
C ALA A 202 8.04 9.79 -11.57
N GLU A 203 7.13 8.84 -11.36
CA GLU A 203 6.28 8.27 -12.41
C GLU A 203 5.14 9.23 -12.84
N GLY A 204 4.98 10.38 -12.18
CA GLY A 204 3.89 11.35 -12.44
C GLY A 204 2.53 10.86 -11.93
N ASP A 205 2.55 9.79 -11.14
CA ASP A 205 1.39 9.00 -10.78
C ASP A 205 0.77 9.41 -9.43
N MET A 206 1.51 10.18 -8.64
CA MET A 206 1.06 10.68 -7.35
C MET A 206 1.19 12.21 -7.25
N PRO A 207 0.07 12.94 -7.08
CA PRO A 207 0.11 14.36 -6.78
C PRO A 207 0.92 14.67 -5.52
N VAL A 208 1.71 15.73 -5.53
CA VAL A 208 2.58 16.17 -4.42
C VAL A 208 1.85 16.27 -3.07
N ILE A 209 0.57 16.62 -3.06
CA ILE A 209 -0.23 16.69 -1.82
C ILE A 209 -0.31 15.37 -1.06
N TYR A 210 -0.17 14.24 -1.76
CA TYR A 210 -0.14 12.93 -1.14
C TYR A 210 1.09 12.66 -0.31
N LYS A 211 2.24 13.26 -0.67
CA LYS A 211 3.45 13.17 0.16
C LYS A 211 3.13 13.61 1.58
N LYS A 212 2.46 14.75 1.71
CA LYS A 212 1.99 15.27 3.01
C LYS A 212 0.92 14.37 3.64
N TRP A 213 -0.11 14.01 2.88
CA TRP A 213 -1.25 13.22 3.40
C TRP A 213 -0.92 11.78 3.80
N PHE A 214 0.15 11.20 3.26
CA PHE A 214 0.63 9.89 3.67
C PHE A 214 1.71 10.00 4.74
N GLN A 215 2.67 10.91 4.60
CA GLN A 215 3.77 11.01 5.56
C GLN A 215 3.29 11.47 6.94
N GLU A 216 2.50 12.54 7.04
CA GLU A 216 2.13 13.11 8.36
C GLU A 216 1.36 12.13 9.26
N PRO A 217 0.29 11.45 8.81
CA PRO A 217 -0.44 10.52 9.68
C PRO A 217 0.19 9.11 9.77
N SER A 218 0.99 8.69 8.79
CA SER A 218 1.54 7.32 8.75
C SER A 218 2.92 7.23 9.39
N CYS A 219 3.77 8.26 9.26
CA CYS A 219 5.13 8.22 9.81
C CYS A 219 5.19 8.01 11.33
N PRO A 220 4.31 8.62 12.16
CA PRO A 220 4.27 8.30 13.59
C PRO A 220 3.94 6.83 13.88
N LYS A 221 3.16 6.17 13.02
CA LYS A 221 2.79 4.74 13.16
C LYS A 221 3.88 3.81 12.65
N LEU A 222 4.52 4.20 11.56
CA LEU A 222 5.57 3.43 10.87
C LEU A 222 6.94 3.54 11.54
N GLY A 223 7.16 4.56 12.39
CA GLY A 223 8.43 4.76 13.08
C GLY A 223 9.58 4.95 12.10
N GLN A 224 10.61 4.09 12.20
CA GLN A 224 11.76 4.13 11.29
C GLN A 224 11.38 3.82 9.83
N GLN A 225 10.35 2.97 9.59
CA GLN A 225 9.91 2.62 8.23
C GLN A 225 9.41 3.81 7.39
N CYS A 226 9.11 4.93 8.04
CA CYS A 226 8.77 6.16 7.35
C CYS A 226 9.90 6.62 6.41
N LYS A 227 11.16 6.53 6.85
CA LYS A 227 12.33 7.13 6.17
C LYS A 227 13.34 6.11 5.69
N THR A 228 13.43 4.98 6.38
CA THR A 228 14.39 3.91 6.07
C THR A 228 13.61 2.66 5.77
N ALA A 229 14.01 1.93 4.73
CA ALA A 229 13.44 0.61 4.48
C ALA A 229 13.62 -0.22 5.77
N ILE A 230 12.54 -0.87 6.22
CA ILE A 230 12.69 -1.89 7.23
C ILE A 230 12.95 -3.17 6.47
N GLU A 231 14.14 -3.74 6.67
CA GLU A 231 14.39 -5.13 6.30
C GLU A 231 13.52 -6.02 7.20
N HIS A 232 12.26 -6.21 6.78
CA HIS A 232 11.36 -7.13 7.44
C HIS A 232 11.85 -8.55 7.13
N GLY A 233 12.53 -9.16 8.10
CA GLY A 233 12.75 -10.59 8.12
C GLY A 233 11.43 -11.32 8.38
N VAL A 234 10.63 -11.55 7.34
CA VAL A 234 9.49 -12.46 7.36
C VAL A 234 9.92 -13.77 6.73
N VAL A 235 9.79 -14.86 7.49
CA VAL A 235 10.44 -16.14 7.21
C VAL A 235 9.66 -17.00 6.20
N GLU A 236 8.35 -16.75 5.98
CA GLU A 236 7.50 -17.63 5.15
C GLU A 236 6.38 -16.84 4.46
N PHE A 237 6.16 -17.06 3.16
CA PHE A 237 4.92 -16.68 2.45
C PHE A 237 4.54 -17.72 1.38
N TYR A 238 3.28 -17.65 0.95
CA TYR A 238 2.63 -18.64 0.08
C TYR A 238 2.04 -17.94 -1.16
N ILE A 239 2.36 -18.43 -2.37
CA ILE A 239 1.76 -17.94 -3.62
C ILE A 239 0.87 -19.03 -4.23
N PRO A 240 -0.43 -18.76 -4.49
CA PRO A 240 -1.30 -19.70 -5.19
C PRO A 240 -0.98 -19.70 -6.69
N ILE A 241 -0.39 -20.80 -7.18
CA ILE A 241 -0.18 -21.03 -8.62
C ILE A 241 -1.44 -21.65 -9.25
N ASP A 242 -2.25 -22.34 -8.45
CA ASP A 242 -3.53 -22.94 -8.78
C ASP A 242 -4.44 -22.87 -7.53
N ALA A 243 -5.75 -22.70 -7.70
CA ALA A 243 -6.71 -22.49 -6.61
C ALA A 243 -6.76 -23.65 -5.59
N SER A 244 -6.16 -24.80 -5.92
CA SER A 244 -6.10 -26.00 -5.09
C SER A 244 -4.71 -26.32 -4.51
N LYS A 245 -3.66 -25.59 -4.88
CA LYS A 245 -2.27 -25.94 -4.51
C LYS A 245 -1.52 -24.72 -4.00
N VAL A 246 -1.24 -24.74 -2.71
CA VAL A 246 -0.38 -23.78 -2.03
C VAL A 246 1.02 -24.37 -1.89
N GLN A 247 2.06 -23.64 -2.31
CA GLN A 247 3.45 -24.02 -2.06
C GLN A 247 4.17 -22.94 -1.25
N GLU A 248 5.03 -23.39 -0.34
CA GLU A 248 5.90 -22.57 0.49
C GLU A 248 7.13 -22.13 -0.31
N GLU A 249 7.35 -20.82 -0.43
CA GLU A 249 8.58 -20.24 -0.96
C GLU A 249 9.47 -19.76 0.19
N ILE A 250 10.78 -20.03 0.08
CA ILE A 250 11.76 -19.72 1.13
C ILE A 250 12.73 -18.67 0.60
N TRP A 251 12.69 -17.48 1.19
CA TRP A 251 13.65 -16.42 0.88
C TRP A 251 14.91 -16.59 1.73
N MET A 252 16.07 -16.67 1.07
CA MET A 252 17.39 -16.78 1.71
C MET A 252 18.28 -15.61 1.32
N THR A 253 19.01 -15.04 2.28
CA THR A 253 20.07 -14.06 1.99
C THR A 253 21.25 -14.72 1.26
N ALA A 254 22.08 -13.94 0.57
CA ALA A 254 23.27 -14.46 -0.10
C ALA A 254 24.23 -15.18 0.88
N THR A 255 24.35 -14.67 2.11
CA THR A 255 25.13 -15.31 3.17
C THR A 255 24.50 -16.64 3.60
N GLN A 256 23.19 -16.67 3.82
CA GLN A 256 22.49 -17.92 4.15
C GLN A 256 22.58 -18.93 3.01
N LEU A 257 22.48 -18.50 1.74
CA LEU A 257 22.66 -19.36 0.58
C LEU A 257 24.08 -19.92 0.50
N ALA A 258 25.09 -19.10 0.76
CA ALA A 258 26.48 -19.54 0.82
C ALA A 258 26.72 -20.53 1.98
N ASP A 259 26.14 -20.26 3.15
CA ASP A 259 26.17 -21.15 4.30
C ASP A 259 25.53 -22.49 3.92
N TRP A 260 24.31 -22.48 3.40
CA TRP A 260 23.62 -23.69 2.92
C TRP A 260 24.42 -24.48 1.89
N LEU A 261 24.99 -23.81 0.89
CA LEU A 261 25.86 -24.45 -0.09
C LEU A 261 27.10 -25.09 0.56
N ALA A 262 27.66 -24.48 1.61
CA ALA A 262 28.76 -25.02 2.39
C ALA A 262 28.31 -26.20 3.26
N LEU A 263 27.13 -26.15 3.87
CA LEU A 263 26.57 -27.24 4.69
C LEU A 263 26.22 -28.48 3.85
N LEU A 264 25.76 -28.29 2.60
CA LEU A 264 25.37 -29.37 1.70
C LEU A 264 26.55 -29.96 0.91
N LYS A 265 27.65 -29.21 0.72
CA LYS A 265 28.85 -29.65 -0.02
C LYS A 265 29.43 -31.01 0.43
N PRO A 266 29.52 -31.34 1.73
CA PRO A 266 30.08 -32.62 2.17
C PRO A 266 29.29 -33.86 1.68
N PHE A 267 28.01 -33.70 1.34
CA PHE A 267 27.15 -34.81 0.92
C PHE A 267 27.42 -35.28 -0.52
N GLU A 268 28.02 -34.45 -1.38
CA GLU A 268 28.32 -34.82 -2.78
C GLU A 268 29.33 -35.97 -2.87
N ASN A 269 30.28 -35.99 -1.94
CA ASN A 269 31.35 -36.99 -1.91
C ASN A 269 30.88 -38.38 -1.45
N LEU A 270 29.64 -38.50 -0.98
CA LEU A 270 29.10 -39.75 -0.47
C LEU A 270 28.82 -40.77 -1.57
N LYS A 271 28.46 -40.32 -2.79
CA LYS A 271 28.14 -41.24 -3.90
C LYS A 271 29.29 -42.17 -4.28
N ALA A 272 30.53 -41.79 -4.00
CA ALA A 272 31.73 -42.58 -4.27
C ALA A 272 32.00 -43.68 -3.22
N LEU A 273 31.26 -43.69 -2.10
CA LEU A 273 31.46 -44.66 -1.01
C LEU A 273 30.53 -45.87 -1.16
N PRO A 274 30.90 -47.04 -0.60
CA PRO A 274 29.97 -48.16 -0.46
C PRO A 274 28.75 -47.79 0.40
N VAL A 275 27.56 -48.32 0.08
CA VAL A 275 26.26 -47.99 0.72
C VAL A 275 26.29 -48.05 2.25
N GLN A 276 26.99 -49.02 2.84
CA GLN A 276 27.13 -49.12 4.29
C GLN A 276 27.92 -47.94 4.89
N LYS A 277 28.97 -47.48 4.21
CA LYS A 277 29.73 -46.28 4.60
C LYS A 277 28.93 -45.01 4.33
N GLN A 278 28.17 -44.97 3.23
CA GLN A 278 27.27 -43.85 2.92
C GLN A 278 26.30 -43.59 4.07
N ARG A 279 25.64 -44.62 4.61
CA ARG A 279 24.71 -44.51 5.75
C ARG A 279 25.33 -43.85 6.97
N ALA A 280 26.48 -44.36 7.39
CA ALA A 280 27.14 -43.89 8.61
C ALA A 280 27.58 -42.43 8.46
N VAL A 281 28.18 -42.09 7.31
CA VAL A 281 28.68 -40.74 7.04
C VAL A 281 27.53 -39.77 6.78
N PHE A 282 26.47 -40.17 6.08
CA PHE A 282 25.26 -39.36 5.85
C PHE A 282 24.58 -39.00 7.17
N ALA A 283 24.32 -40.00 8.02
CA ALA A 283 23.70 -39.76 9.32
C ALA A 283 24.60 -38.89 10.23
N TYR A 284 25.92 -39.07 10.17
CA TYR A 284 26.86 -38.25 10.91
C TYR A 284 26.85 -36.78 10.44
N LEU A 285 26.94 -36.55 9.13
CA LEU A 285 26.91 -35.21 8.54
C LEU A 285 25.57 -34.52 8.83
N LEU A 286 24.44 -35.18 8.57
CA LEU A 286 23.11 -34.64 8.85
C LEU A 286 22.96 -34.24 10.32
N ARG A 287 23.46 -35.09 11.23
CA ARG A 287 23.41 -34.83 12.67
C ARG A 287 24.23 -33.60 13.05
N ARG A 288 25.43 -33.49 12.51
CA ARG A 288 26.33 -32.36 12.73
C ARG A 288 25.72 -31.07 12.19
N GLN A 289 25.16 -31.08 10.99
CA GLN A 289 24.51 -29.91 10.40
C GLN A 289 23.33 -29.43 11.25
N ILE A 290 22.47 -30.35 11.68
CA ILE A 290 21.34 -30.02 12.55
C ILE A 290 21.82 -29.48 13.91
N GLN A 291 22.90 -30.04 14.46
CA GLN A 291 23.51 -29.55 15.69
C GLN A 291 24.08 -28.13 15.54
N ASP A 292 24.81 -27.86 14.46
CA ASP A 292 25.44 -26.57 14.18
C ASP A 292 24.37 -25.48 14.03
N ILE A 293 23.20 -25.82 13.46
CA ILE A 293 22.07 -24.90 13.27
C ILE A 293 21.28 -24.67 14.57
N ILE A 294 20.96 -25.72 15.33
CA ILE A 294 20.07 -25.62 16.49
C ILE A 294 20.83 -25.27 17.77
N GLY A 295 22.14 -25.50 17.78
CA GLY A 295 23.04 -25.32 18.91
C GLY A 295 22.99 -26.46 19.93
N HIS A 296 22.26 -27.54 19.65
CA HIS A 296 22.08 -28.69 20.55
C HIS A 296 22.14 -30.00 19.78
N TYR A 297 22.60 -31.05 20.46
CA TYR A 297 22.72 -32.37 19.88
C TYR A 297 21.33 -33.01 19.68
N PRO A 298 20.93 -33.37 18.46
CA PRO A 298 19.59 -33.89 18.23
C PRO A 298 19.45 -35.33 18.73
N PRO A 299 18.25 -35.73 19.23
CA PRO A 299 17.99 -37.09 19.69
C PRO A 299 18.05 -38.09 18.53
N THR A 300 18.48 -39.31 18.82
CA THR A 300 18.76 -40.34 17.81
C THR A 300 17.53 -41.13 17.34
N ASN A 301 16.52 -41.23 18.21
CA ASN A 301 15.39 -42.14 18.12
C ASN A 301 14.04 -41.42 17.90
N VAL A 302 14.07 -40.12 17.59
CA VAL A 302 12.88 -39.32 17.29
C VAL A 302 12.94 -38.95 15.81
N VAL A 303 11.78 -38.99 15.15
CA VAL A 303 11.67 -38.53 13.76
C VAL A 303 12.08 -37.06 13.70
N LEU A 304 12.92 -36.73 12.72
CA LEU A 304 13.53 -35.42 12.62
C LEU A 304 12.48 -34.30 12.50
N SER A 305 11.43 -34.49 11.69
CA SER A 305 10.35 -33.52 11.53
C SER A 305 9.64 -33.21 12.86
N GLU A 306 9.27 -34.25 13.62
CA GLU A 306 8.61 -34.11 14.92
C GLU A 306 9.48 -33.41 15.96
N TRP A 307 10.79 -33.71 15.96
CA TRP A 307 11.71 -33.08 16.88
C TRP A 307 11.96 -31.61 16.51
N LEU A 308 12.17 -31.30 15.23
CA LEU A 308 12.38 -29.94 14.73
C LEU A 308 11.16 -29.05 14.97
N ALA A 309 9.95 -29.58 14.77
CA ALA A 309 8.70 -28.87 15.06
C ALA A 309 8.61 -28.39 16.52
N LYS A 310 9.20 -29.13 17.47
CA LYS A 310 9.23 -28.75 18.89
C LYS A 310 10.29 -27.71 19.23
N GLN A 311 11.33 -27.56 18.41
CA GLN A 311 12.43 -26.62 18.66
C GLN A 311 12.11 -25.17 18.28
N ARG A 312 10.95 -24.90 17.62
CA ARG A 312 10.47 -23.56 17.22
C ARG A 312 11.54 -22.68 16.53
N LYS A 313 12.48 -23.28 15.82
CA LYS A 313 13.53 -22.59 15.06
C LYS A 313 13.29 -22.84 13.58
N GLN A 314 12.73 -21.85 12.87
CA GLN A 314 12.45 -21.83 11.42
C GLN A 314 13.74 -21.75 10.56
N VAL A 315 14.84 -22.37 10.99
CA VAL A 315 16.19 -22.12 10.45
C VAL A 315 16.53 -23.08 9.29
N LEU A 316 15.69 -24.08 9.03
CA LEU A 316 15.85 -25.03 7.95
C LEU A 316 14.85 -24.70 6.82
N PRO A 317 15.28 -24.20 5.64
CA PRO A 317 14.55 -24.20 4.39
C PRO A 317 14.11 -25.61 3.97
N MET A 318 13.17 -26.20 4.69
CA MET A 318 12.76 -27.58 4.51
C MET A 318 11.26 -27.70 4.72
N ARG A 319 10.53 -28.09 3.65
CA ARG A 319 9.09 -28.37 3.69
C ARG A 319 8.78 -29.41 4.79
N GLN A 320 7.59 -29.30 5.39
CA GLN A 320 7.11 -30.28 6.39
C GLN A 320 7.16 -31.73 5.89
N ASP A 321 6.98 -31.93 4.57
CA ASP A 321 7.02 -33.25 3.92
C ASP A 321 8.39 -33.61 3.31
N SER A 322 9.48 -32.94 3.71
CA SER A 322 10.81 -33.23 3.18
C SER A 322 11.21 -34.69 3.45
N PRO A 323 11.61 -35.48 2.42
CA PRO A 323 12.07 -36.86 2.59
C PRO A 323 13.22 -36.99 3.61
N LEU A 324 14.01 -35.94 3.77
CA LEU A 324 15.14 -35.92 4.71
C LEU A 324 14.70 -35.91 6.19
N LEU A 325 13.49 -35.45 6.49
CA LEU A 325 12.99 -35.28 7.87
C LEU A 325 12.06 -36.41 8.32
N GLN A 326 11.68 -37.32 7.42
CA GLN A 326 10.76 -38.43 7.70
C GLN A 326 11.39 -39.56 8.51
N TYR A 327 12.70 -39.49 8.78
CA TYR A 327 13.45 -40.56 9.44
C TYR A 327 14.15 -40.04 10.69
N SER A 328 14.30 -40.91 11.70
CA SER A 328 15.26 -40.67 12.79
C SER A 328 16.68 -41.01 12.35
N PHE A 329 17.70 -40.55 13.09
CA PHE A 329 19.08 -40.93 12.81
C PHE A 329 19.33 -42.43 12.92
N ASP A 330 18.64 -43.11 13.82
CA ASP A 330 18.74 -44.56 13.95
C ASP A 330 18.08 -45.29 12.77
N ASP A 331 16.99 -44.74 12.23
CA ASP A 331 16.36 -45.29 11.02
C ASP A 331 17.31 -45.19 9.82
N ILE A 332 17.93 -44.02 9.62
CA ILE A 332 18.92 -43.79 8.55
C ILE A 332 20.11 -44.75 8.67
N ARG A 333 20.60 -44.97 9.90
CA ARG A 333 21.76 -45.83 10.14
C ARG A 333 21.46 -47.32 9.98
N ARG A 334 20.26 -47.78 10.36
CA ARG A 334 20.01 -49.21 10.62
C ARG A 334 18.77 -49.80 9.95
N LYS A 335 17.73 -49.02 9.65
CA LYS A 335 16.41 -49.56 9.29
C LYS A 335 15.97 -49.27 7.86
N ILE A 336 16.32 -48.10 7.30
CA ILE A 336 15.95 -47.79 5.91
C ILE A 336 16.73 -48.68 4.93
N GLU A 337 16.23 -48.92 3.73
CA GLU A 337 16.93 -49.73 2.72
C GLU A 337 18.07 -48.97 2.03
N GLY A 338 18.97 -49.69 1.34
CA GLY A 338 20.16 -49.07 0.73
C GLY A 338 19.82 -48.14 -0.43
N CYS A 339 18.77 -48.47 -1.17
CA CYS A 339 18.17 -47.63 -2.20
C CYS A 339 17.65 -46.31 -1.59
N GLU A 340 16.98 -46.36 -0.45
CA GLU A 340 16.44 -45.18 0.25
C GLU A 340 17.53 -44.20 0.66
N VAL A 341 18.66 -44.71 1.18
CA VAL A 341 19.84 -43.87 1.51
C VAL A 341 20.37 -43.17 0.26
N SER A 342 20.38 -43.87 -0.87
CA SER A 342 20.84 -43.32 -2.15
C SER A 342 19.88 -42.25 -2.67
N LEU A 343 18.57 -42.42 -2.46
CA LEU A 343 17.56 -41.41 -2.76
C LEU A 343 17.74 -40.15 -1.92
N LEU A 344 17.98 -40.29 -0.61
CA LEU A 344 18.25 -39.14 0.28
C LEU A 344 19.53 -38.39 -0.13
N ILE A 345 20.60 -39.10 -0.47
CA ILE A 345 21.85 -38.49 -0.97
C ILE A 345 21.60 -37.76 -2.30
N ASN A 346 20.85 -38.37 -3.21
CA ASN A 346 20.48 -37.75 -4.48
C ASN A 346 19.66 -36.48 -4.26
N TRP A 347 18.65 -36.53 -3.38
CA TRP A 347 17.82 -35.40 -3.03
C TRP A 347 18.64 -34.22 -2.52
N VAL A 348 19.55 -34.45 -1.56
CA VAL A 348 20.45 -33.42 -1.03
C VAL A 348 21.36 -32.85 -2.14
N THR A 349 21.86 -33.71 -3.02
CA THR A 349 22.73 -33.30 -4.14
C THR A 349 21.97 -32.41 -5.13
N GLU A 350 20.74 -32.76 -5.50
CA GLU A 350 19.93 -32.00 -6.45
C GLU A 350 19.51 -30.65 -5.87
N ILE A 351 19.17 -30.58 -4.58
CA ILE A 351 18.88 -29.30 -3.92
C ILE A 351 20.11 -28.40 -3.92
N ARG A 352 21.29 -28.93 -3.60
CA ARG A 352 22.53 -28.16 -3.67
C ARG A 352 22.77 -27.59 -5.07
N LYS A 353 22.53 -28.37 -6.13
CA LYS A 353 22.65 -27.90 -7.53
C LYS A 353 21.67 -26.78 -7.82
N VAL A 354 20.43 -26.88 -7.35
CA VAL A 354 19.43 -25.82 -7.49
C VAL A 354 19.89 -24.55 -6.80
N LEU A 355 20.26 -24.65 -5.51
CA LEU A 355 20.78 -23.51 -4.74
C LEU A 355 22.03 -22.90 -5.39
N GLN A 356 22.88 -23.72 -6.01
CA GLN A 356 24.09 -23.24 -6.68
C GLN A 356 23.77 -22.52 -8.00
N LYS A 357 22.73 -22.93 -8.73
CA LYS A 357 22.24 -22.18 -9.90
C LYS A 357 21.72 -20.81 -9.49
N VAL A 358 20.90 -20.75 -8.44
CA VAL A 358 20.38 -19.49 -7.88
C VAL A 358 21.51 -18.60 -7.38
N SER A 359 22.52 -19.17 -6.72
CA SER A 359 23.69 -18.42 -6.26
C SER A 359 24.54 -17.85 -7.40
N ASN A 360 24.56 -18.51 -8.56
CA ASN A 360 25.37 -18.09 -9.71
C ASN A 360 24.62 -17.12 -10.63
N ASP A 361 23.30 -17.24 -10.74
CA ASP A 361 22.43 -16.35 -11.51
C ASP A 361 21.09 -16.17 -10.79
N PRO A 362 20.95 -15.11 -9.97
CA PRO A 362 19.75 -14.87 -9.18
C PRO A 362 18.53 -14.49 -10.02
N THR A 363 18.69 -14.19 -11.32
CA THR A 363 17.60 -13.78 -12.22
C THR A 363 16.96 -14.96 -12.96
N GLN A 364 17.49 -16.17 -12.82
CA GLN A 364 16.97 -17.37 -13.48
C GLN A 364 15.80 -17.99 -12.71
N LYS A 365 14.65 -18.11 -13.38
CA LYS A 365 13.56 -19.00 -12.95
C LYS A 365 14.03 -20.45 -12.99
N VAL A 366 14.14 -21.12 -11.84
CA VAL A 366 14.66 -22.49 -11.76
C VAL A 366 13.56 -23.55 -11.93
N ALA A 367 13.18 -23.85 -13.17
CA ALA A 367 12.41 -25.06 -13.42
C ALA A 367 13.30 -26.31 -13.22
N PHE A 368 12.85 -27.28 -12.43
CA PHE A 368 13.41 -28.62 -12.40
C PHE A 368 12.28 -29.65 -12.39
N THR A 369 12.58 -30.85 -12.86
CA THR A 369 11.67 -31.99 -12.77
C THR A 369 12.40 -33.04 -11.96
N LEU A 370 11.99 -33.24 -10.70
CA LEU A 370 12.44 -34.39 -9.93
C LEU A 370 11.67 -35.60 -10.48
N LEU A 371 12.39 -36.51 -11.13
CA LEU A 371 11.84 -37.78 -11.61
C LEU A 371 11.62 -38.67 -10.39
N ILE A 372 10.47 -38.53 -9.76
CA ILE A 372 9.98 -39.46 -8.75
C ILE A 372 9.42 -40.65 -9.53
N LEU A 373 10.12 -41.79 -9.47
CA LEU A 373 9.50 -43.05 -9.91
C LEU A 373 8.36 -43.35 -8.92
N GLN A 374 7.14 -43.32 -9.45
CA GLN A 374 5.90 -43.66 -8.76
C GLN A 374 6.04 -44.95 -7.97
N ILE A 375 5.83 -44.86 -6.66
CA ILE A 375 5.27 -45.95 -5.88
C ILE A 375 4.01 -45.38 -5.25
N ASP A 376 2.88 -45.83 -5.77
CA ASP A 376 1.51 -45.62 -5.29
C ASP A 376 1.05 -44.17 -5.04
N GLY A 377 0.52 -43.56 -6.10
CA GLY A 377 -0.74 -42.82 -6.00
C GLY A 377 -0.73 -41.34 -5.65
N ILE A 378 0.41 -40.64 -5.59
CA ILE A 378 0.42 -39.16 -5.44
C ILE A 378 1.40 -38.53 -6.43
N GLU A 379 0.86 -37.83 -7.44
CA GLU A 379 1.64 -36.93 -8.29
C GLU A 379 1.93 -35.62 -7.55
N SER A 380 3.20 -35.33 -7.30
CA SER A 380 3.65 -33.97 -6.99
C SER A 380 4.70 -33.54 -8.01
N SER A 381 4.35 -32.58 -8.86
CA SER A 381 5.31 -31.88 -9.70
C SER A 381 6.03 -30.84 -8.85
N LEU A 382 7.36 -30.94 -8.82
CA LEU A 382 8.22 -29.97 -8.18
C LEU A 382 8.55 -28.85 -9.17
N GLY A 383 8.30 -27.61 -8.80
CA GLY A 383 8.83 -26.42 -9.45
C GLY A 383 9.30 -25.46 -8.35
N LEU A 384 10.53 -24.96 -8.45
CA LEU A 384 11.03 -23.89 -7.57
C LEU A 384 11.12 -22.65 -8.44
N SER A 385 10.20 -21.71 -8.26
CA SER A 385 10.45 -20.37 -8.76
C SER A 385 11.34 -19.66 -7.73
N PHE A 386 12.41 -19.04 -8.21
CA PHE A 386 13.20 -18.07 -7.44
C PHE A 386 13.00 -16.72 -8.12
N ILE A 387 12.83 -15.66 -7.34
CA ILE A 387 12.74 -14.27 -7.81
C ILE A 387 14.10 -13.60 -7.66
#